data_AF-A0A4Q5T685-F1
#
_entry.id   AF-A0A4Q5T685-F1
#
_cell.length_a   1.000
_cell.length_b   1.000
_cell.length_c   1.000
_cell.angle_alpha   90.00
_cell.angle_beta   90.00
_cell.angle_gamma   90.00
#
_symmetry.space_group_name_H-M   'P 1'
#
loop_
_entity.id
_entity.type
_entity.pdbx_description
1 polymer ?
#
loop_
_entity_poly.entity_id
_entity_poly.type
_entity_poly.pdbx_seq_one_letter_code
_entity_poly.pdbx_strand_id
1 'polypeptide(L)'
;MTAATSPGAKTYEVRTYGCQMNVHDSERLSGLLETAGYEKAGDGAGIPDLLVFNTCAVRENADNKLYGNLGHAASLKAKNPGMQV
;
A
#
# COMPACT_ATOMS: atom_id res chain seq x y z
N MET A 1 12.40 -7.26 12.68
CA MET A 1 11.87 -8.64 12.65
C MET A 1 10.99 -8.72 11.40
N THR A 2 11.48 -9.39 10.36
CA THR A 2 10.76 -9.59 9.09
C THR A 2 9.74 -10.70 9.30
N ALA A 3 8.45 -10.39 9.17
CA ALA A 3 7.41 -11.41 9.14
C ALA A 3 7.50 -12.14 7.80
N ALA A 4 7.80 -13.44 7.83
CA ALA A 4 7.74 -14.27 6.65
C ALA A 4 6.27 -14.48 6.26
N THR A 5 5.93 -14.22 5.00
CA THR A 5 4.57 -14.33 4.49
C THR A 5 4.08 -15.77 4.57
N SER A 6 2.91 -16.00 5.18
CA SER A 6 2.28 -17.31 5.27
C SER A 6 1.83 -17.78 3.89
N PRO A 7 2.06 -19.05 3.50
CA PRO A 7 1.66 -19.56 2.19
C PRO A 7 0.13 -19.49 2.02
N GLY A 8 -0.33 -18.51 1.24
CA GLY A 8 -1.74 -18.26 0.92
C GLY A 8 -2.29 -16.91 1.38
N ALA A 9 -1.59 -16.17 2.26
CA ALA A 9 -2.00 -14.84 2.67
C ALA A 9 -1.66 -13.81 1.58
N LYS A 10 -2.64 -12.97 1.21
CA LYS A 10 -2.42 -11.87 0.27
C LYS A 10 -1.60 -10.77 0.94
N THR A 11 -0.67 -10.19 0.19
CA THR A 11 0.22 -9.14 0.68
C THR A 11 -0.34 -7.75 0.43
N TYR A 12 -0.06 -6.80 1.33
CA TYR A 12 -0.47 -5.41 1.18
C TYR A 12 0.69 -4.41 1.38
N GLU A 13 0.63 -3.27 0.69
CA GLU A 13 1.50 -2.12 0.89
C GLU A 13 0.65 -0.85 1.08
N VAL A 14 0.91 -0.05 2.12
CA VAL A 14 0.28 1.27 2.30
C VAL A 14 1.31 2.37 2.01
N ARG A 15 1.07 3.17 0.98
CA ARG A 15 1.86 4.36 0.65
C ARG A 15 1.15 5.60 1.16
N THR A 16 1.83 6.34 2.04
CA THR A 16 1.23 7.49 2.74
C THR A 16 1.78 8.80 2.18
N TYR A 17 0.90 9.69 1.75
CA TYR A 17 1.23 11.04 1.28
C TYR A 17 0.39 12.09 2.00
N GLY A 18 1.00 12.95 2.79
CA GLY A 18 0.23 13.96 3.51
C GLY A 18 0.89 14.37 4.81
N CYS A 19 0.10 14.40 5.89
CA CYS A 19 0.56 14.83 7.20
C CYS A 19 0.58 13.67 8.21
N GLN A 20 0.89 14.00 9.47
CA GLN A 20 0.90 13.03 10.58
C GLN A 20 -0.44 12.33 10.79
N MET A 21 -1.55 12.98 10.43
CA MET A 21 -2.88 12.35 10.48
C MET A 21 -2.95 11.15 9.52
N ASN A 22 -2.48 11.28 8.28
CA ASN A 22 -2.44 10.16 7.36
C ASN A 22 -1.49 9.05 7.86
N VAL A 23 -0.38 9.39 8.52
CA VAL A 23 0.51 8.37 9.11
C VAL A 23 -0.22 7.57 10.19
N HIS A 24 -0.93 8.26 11.09
CA HIS A 24 -1.75 7.62 12.11
C HIS A 24 -2.88 6.77 11.50
N ASP A 25 -3.56 7.30 10.48
CA ASP A 25 -4.60 6.57 9.76
C ASP A 25 -4.04 5.32 9.05
N SER A 26 -2.79 5.37 8.58
CA SER A 26 -2.12 4.21 7.97
C SER A 26 -1.87 3.09 8.98
N GLU A 27 -1.56 3.38 10.24
CA GLU A 27 -1.46 2.35 11.29
C GLU A 27 -2.80 1.65 11.50
N ARG A 28 -3.89 2.42 11.51
CA ARG A 28 -5.24 1.88 11.62
C ARG A 28 -5.64 1.05 10.40
N LEU A 29 -5.33 1.52 9.19
CA LEU A 29 -5.56 0.77 7.95
C LEU A 29 -4.79 -0.56 7.94
N SER A 30 -3.53 -0.54 8.38
CA SER A 30 -2.71 -1.75 8.54
C SER A 30 -3.37 -2.78 9.46
N GLY A 31 -3.83 -2.36 10.64
CA GLY A 31 -4.51 -3.26 11.58
C GLY A 31 -5.82 -3.85 11.01
N LEU A 32 -6.58 -3.08 10.23
CA LEU A 32 -7.79 -3.57 9.56
C LEU A 32 -7.47 -4.61 8.49
N LEU A 33 -6.43 -4.38 7.68
CA LEU A 33 -5.98 -5.32 6.65
C LEU A 33 -5.46 -6.62 7.26
N GLU A 34 -4.69 -6.52 8.35
CA GLU A 34 -4.19 -7.67 9.10
C GLU A 34 -5.33 -8.49 9.71
N THR A 35 -6.34 -7.82 10.28
CA THR A 35 -7.56 -8.48 10.78
C THR A 35 -8.34 -9.16 9.65
N ALA A 36 -8.29 -8.62 8.43
CA ALA A 36 -8.89 -9.22 7.24
C ALA A 36 -8.04 -10.36 6.62
N GLY A 37 -6.91 -10.72 7.23
CA GLY A 37 -6.06 -11.82 6.79
C GLY A 37 -5.02 -11.45 5.71
N TYR A 38 -4.82 -10.16 5.46
CA TYR A 38 -3.69 -9.70 4.65
C TYR A 38 -2.43 -9.63 5.49
N GLU A 39 -1.28 -9.79 4.85
CA GLU A 39 0.02 -9.62 5.50
C GLU A 39 0.78 -8.44 4.87
N LYS A 40 1.50 -7.68 5.69
CA LYS A 40 2.28 -6.56 5.16
C LYS A 40 3.38 -7.10 4.24
N ALA A 41 3.51 -6.52 3.04
CA ALA A 41 4.57 -6.86 2.11
C ALA A 41 5.93 -6.59 2.78
N GLY A 42 6.72 -7.64 2.98
CA GLY A 42 8.05 -7.57 3.56
C GLY A 42 9.11 -7.11 2.55
N ASP A 43 10.32 -6.85 3.05
CA ASP A 43 11.46 -6.54 2.20
C ASP A 43 11.74 -7.70 1.24
N GLY A 44 11.65 -7.44 -0.07
CA GLY A 44 11.84 -8.45 -1.12
C GLY A 44 10.58 -9.24 -1.50
N ALA A 45 9.40 -8.92 -0.96
CA ALA A 45 8.13 -9.62 -1.23
C ALA A 45 7.57 -9.48 -2.67
N GLY A 46 8.31 -8.86 -3.59
CA GLY A 46 7.85 -8.66 -4.97
C GLY A 46 6.74 -7.61 -5.06
N ILE A 47 5.78 -7.82 -5.96
CA ILE A 47 4.64 -6.91 -6.18
C ILE A 47 3.53 -7.29 -5.21
N PRO A 48 3.01 -6.37 -4.37
CA PRO A 48 1.95 -6.71 -3.44
C PRO A 48 0.64 -7.07 -4.16
N ASP A 49 -0.23 -7.81 -3.50
CA ASP A 49 -1.58 -8.11 -4.00
C ASP A 49 -2.52 -6.90 -3.86
N LEU A 50 -2.27 -6.03 -2.87
CA LEU A 50 -3.02 -4.81 -2.61
C LEU A 50 -2.09 -3.63 -2.33
N LEU A 51 -2.18 -2.57 -3.12
CA LEU A 51 -1.49 -1.30 -2.89
C LEU A 51 -2.50 -0.23 -2.47
N VAL A 52 -2.37 0.33 -1.28
CA VAL A 52 -3.25 1.40 -0.78
C VAL A 52 -2.51 2.72 -0.79
N PHE A 53 -3.05 3.72 -1.48
CA PHE A 53 -2.58 5.10 -1.37
C PHE A 53 -3.41 5.85 -0.32
N ASN A 54 -2.81 6.12 0.83
CA ASN A 54 -3.41 6.98 1.85
C ASN A 54 -2.91 8.43 1.64
N THR A 55 -3.78 9.28 1.10
CA THR A 55 -3.40 10.65 0.70
C THR A 55 -4.27 11.74 1.35
N CYS A 56 -3.74 12.96 1.39
CA CYS A 56 -4.50 14.14 1.81
C CYS A 56 -5.10 14.87 0.60
N ALA A 57 -6.42 14.94 0.52
CA ALA A 57 -7.15 15.53 -0.63
C ALA A 57 -7.06 17.06 -0.75
N VAL A 58 -6.45 17.75 0.23
CA VAL A 58 -6.39 19.22 0.28
C VAL A 58 -4.98 19.77 0.19
N ARG A 59 -3.97 18.90 0.02
CA ARG A 59 -2.56 19.30 -0.05
C ARG A 59 -2.03 18.99 -1.45
N GLU A 60 -1.78 20.04 -2.22
CA GLU A 60 -1.27 19.93 -3.59
C GLU A 60 -0.01 19.05 -3.72
N ASN A 61 0.91 19.13 -2.75
CA ASN A 61 2.10 18.27 -2.73
C ASN A 61 1.78 16.79 -2.52
N ALA A 62 0.70 16.45 -1.83
CA ALA A 62 0.25 15.06 -1.67
C ALA A 62 -0.38 14.55 -2.97
N ASP A 63 -1.20 15.37 -3.63
CA ASP A 63 -1.79 15.06 -4.93
C ASP A 63 -0.72 14.86 -6.01
N ASN A 64 0.25 15.78 -6.10
CA ASN A 64 1.36 15.65 -7.05
C ASN A 64 2.16 14.36 -6.85
N LYS A 65 2.40 13.97 -5.59
CA LYS A 65 3.05 12.69 -5.27
C LYS A 65 2.20 11.49 -5.67
N LEU A 66 0.90 11.54 -5.43
CA LEU A 66 -0.03 10.49 -5.84
C LEU A 66 0.02 10.31 -7.36
N TYR A 67 -0.25 11.37 -8.13
CA TYR A 67 -0.27 11.32 -9.59
C TYR A 67 1.06 10.84 -10.18
N GLY A 68 2.19 11.33 -9.63
CA GLY A 68 3.52 10.87 -10.03
C GLY A 68 3.77 9.37 -9.77
N ASN A 69 3.08 8.77 -8.79
CA ASN A 69 3.21 7.36 -8.45
C ASN A 69 2.19 6.45 -9.14
N LEU A 70 1.09 6.99 -9.69
CA LEU A 70 0.07 6.19 -10.39
C LEU A 70 0.64 5.49 -11.63
N GLY A 71 1.56 6.11 -12.38
CA GLY A 71 2.22 5.46 -13.51
C GLY A 71 3.07 4.26 -13.09
N HIS A 72 3.72 4.34 -11.92
CA HIS A 72 4.44 3.20 -11.35
C HIS A 72 3.47 2.11 -10.90
N ALA A 73 2.38 2.46 -10.22
CA ALA A 73 1.35 1.50 -9.82
C ALA A 73 0.72 0.78 -11.02
N ALA A 74 0.44 1.50 -12.11
CA ALA A 74 -0.04 0.91 -13.36
C ALA A 74 0.97 -0.09 -13.94
N SER A 75 2.26 0.23 -13.91
CA SER A 75 3.32 -0.67 -14.36
C SER A 75 3.44 -1.93 -13.50
N LEU A 76 3.22 -1.82 -12.19
CA LEU A 76 3.17 -2.96 -11.27
C LEU A 76 1.95 -3.83 -11.53
N LYS A 77 0.77 -3.23 -11.71
CA LYS A 77 -0.47 -3.93 -12.05
C LYS A 77 -0.40 -4.63 -13.41
N ALA A 78 0.33 -4.09 -14.39
CA ALA A 78 0.57 -4.77 -15.65
C ALA A 78 1.40 -6.07 -15.49
N LYS A 79 2.31 -6.09 -14.51
CA LYS A 79 3.13 -7.27 -14.18
C LYS A 79 2.38 -8.28 -13.31
N ASN A 80 1.46 -7.81 -12.46
CA ASN A 80 0.53 -8.65 -11.70
C ASN A 80 -0.92 -8.17 -11.93
N PRO A 81 -1.62 -8.70 -12.94
CA PRO A 81 -3.01 -8.30 -13.24
C PRO A 81 -4.00 -8.54 -12.09
N GLY A 82 -3.65 -9.41 -11.13
CA GLY A 82 -4.44 -9.65 -9.92
C GLY A 82 -4.24 -8.59 -8.82
N MET A 83 -3.25 -7.71 -8.97
CA MET A 83 -2.97 -6.62 -8.03
C MET A 83 -4.10 -5.59 -8.03
N GLN A 84 -4.49 -5.20 -6.82
CA GLN A 84 -5.46 -4.13 -6.56
C GLN A 84 -4.72 -2.84 -6.15
N VAL A 85 -5.26 -1.70 -6.57
CA VAL A 85 -4.81 -0.35 -6.21
C VAL A 85 -6.02 0.43 -5.73
#